data_AF-A0A967PQJ7-F1
#
_entry.id   AF-A0A967PQJ7-F1
#
_cell.length_a   1.000
_cell.length_b   1.000
_cell.length_c   1.000
_cell.angle_alpha   90.00
_cell.angle_beta   90.00
_cell.angle_gamma   90.00
#
_symmetry.space_group_name_H-M   'P 1'
#
loop_
_entity.id
_entity.type
_entity.pdbx_description
1 polymer ?
#
loop_
_entity_poly.entity_id
_entity_poly.type
_entity_poly.pdbx_seq_one_letter_code
_entity_poly.pdbx_strand_id
1 'polypeptide(L)' 'DPERKYPVLVRLHGHPGQWNHSFRLLTQYFVSQGFVAVAPNPRGSRGFGDGFHDLHIADYGGVELDD' A
#
# COMPACT_ATOMS: atom_id res chain seq x y z
N ASP A 1 17.67 3.04 -14.54
CA ASP A 1 18.44 4.23 -14.92
C ASP A 1 18.16 5.30 -13.88
N PRO A 2 19.16 5.70 -13.07
CA PRO A 2 18.97 6.71 -12.02
C PRO A 2 18.51 8.08 -12.52
N GLU A 3 18.83 8.44 -13.78
CA GLU A 3 18.47 9.74 -14.37
C GLU A 3 17.06 9.74 -15.00
N ARG A 4 16.45 8.55 -15.11
CA ARG A 4 15.13 8.39 -15.73
C ARG A 4 14.01 8.43 -14.70
N LYS A 5 12.95 9.18 -15.02
CA LYS A 5 11.69 9.16 -14.25
C LYS A 5 10.79 8.02 -14.72
N TYR A 6 10.18 7.32 -13.77
CA TYR A 6 9.23 6.23 -14.02
C TYR A 6 7.87 6.59 -13.43
N PRO A 7 6.76 6.17 -14.07
CA PRO A 7 5.44 6.31 -13.46
C PRO A 7 5.37 5.42 -12.22
N VAL A 8 4.76 5.95 -11.15
CA VAL A 8 4.58 5.23 -9.89
C VAL A 8 3.13 4.79 -9.75
N LEU A 9 2.93 3.50 -9.49
CA LEU A 9 1.67 2.91 -9.08
C LEU A 9 1.65 2.85 -7.55
N VAL A 10 0.86 3.71 -6.91
CA VAL A 10 0.54 3.58 -5.49
C VAL A 10 -0.67 2.65 -5.35
N ARG A 11 -0.49 1.50 -4.71
CA ARG A 11 -1.51 0.46 -4.61
C ARG A 11 -1.90 0.29 -3.14
N LEU A 12 -3.04 0.87 -2.77
CA LEU A 12 -3.65 0.70 -1.46
C LEU A 12 -4.52 -0.56 -1.42
N HIS A 13 -4.49 -1.30 -0.32
CA HIS A 13 -5.44 -2.39 -0.08
C HIS A 13 -6.70 -1.84 0.58
N GLY A 14 -7.82 -2.58 0.48
CA GLY A 14 -9.03 -2.24 1.23
C GLY A 14 -8.86 -2.46 2.73
N HIS A 15 -9.68 -1.77 3.52
CA HIS A 15 -9.79 -1.98 4.96
C HIS A 15 -10.99 -2.89 5.30
N PRO A 16 -10.87 -3.82 6.27
CA PRO A 16 -9.64 -4.22 6.97
C PRO A 16 -8.76 -5.10 6.08
N GLY A 17 -7.44 -4.87 6.09
CA GLY A 17 -6.52 -5.61 5.21
C GLY A 17 -5.04 -5.36 5.47
N GLN A 18 -4.20 -6.06 4.70
CA GLN A 18 -2.76 -5.83 4.61
C GLN A 18 -2.21 -6.34 3.27
N TRP A 19 -1.12 -5.76 2.82
CA TRP A 19 -0.18 -6.39 1.92
C TRP A 19 0.77 -7.31 2.68
N ASN A 20 0.99 -8.48 2.09
CA ASN A 20 1.87 -9.54 2.56
C ASN A 20 2.79 -9.98 1.40
N HIS A 21 3.76 -10.83 1.69
CA HIS A 21 4.66 -11.39 0.68
C HIS A 21 3.94 -12.45 -0.19
N SER A 22 3.11 -11.99 -1.12
CA SER A 22 2.37 -12.84 -2.04
C SER A 22 2.36 -12.25 -3.45
N PHE A 23 2.37 -13.15 -4.44
CA PHE A 23 2.32 -12.77 -5.85
C PHE A 23 0.99 -12.08 -6.19
N ARG A 24 1.08 -10.93 -6.86
CA ARG A 24 -0.09 -10.12 -7.26
C ARG A 24 -0.03 -9.83 -8.74
N LEU A 25 -0.80 -10.57 -9.52
CA LEU A 25 -0.77 -10.52 -10.99
C LEU A 25 -0.88 -9.09 -11.53
N LEU A 26 -1.82 -8.30 -11.01
CA LEU A 26 -2.03 -6.92 -11.47
C LEU A 26 -0.82 -6.02 -11.19
N THR A 27 -0.19 -6.15 -10.03
CA THR A 27 1.05 -5.42 -9.70
C THR A 27 2.16 -5.79 -10.68
N GLN A 28 2.32 -7.09 -10.97
CA GLN A 28 3.35 -7.57 -11.88
C GLN A 28 3.10 -7.14 -13.32
N TYR A 29 1.83 -7.07 -13.74
CA TYR A 29 1.46 -6.50 -15.04
C TYR A 29 1.91 -5.04 -15.17
N PHE A 30 1.60 -4.17 -14.19
CA PHE A 30 2.04 -2.78 -14.27
C PHE A 30 3.56 -2.63 -14.21
N VAL A 31 4.24 -3.43 -13.37
CA VAL A 31 5.71 -3.46 -13.35
C VAL A 31 6.28 -3.87 -14.71
N SER A 32 5.67 -4.83 -15.42
CA SER A 32 6.11 -5.21 -16.78
C SER A 32 5.88 -4.09 -17.81
N GLN A 33 4.96 -3.16 -17.56
CA GLN A 33 4.75 -1.96 -18.38
C GLN A 33 5.70 -0.81 -18.01
N GLY A 34 6.65 -1.03 -17.10
CA GLY A 34 7.65 -0.03 -16.70
C GLY A 34 7.23 0.87 -15.55
N PHE A 35 6.20 0.50 -14.78
CA PHE A 35 5.84 1.19 -13.55
C PHE A 35 6.71 0.75 -12.38
N VAL A 36 6.94 1.68 -11.45
CA VAL A 36 7.42 1.36 -10.09
C VAL A 36 6.18 1.19 -9.20
N ALA A 37 6.05 0.04 -8.53
CA ALA A 37 4.92 -0.22 -7.64
C ALA A 37 5.29 0.04 -6.17
N VAL A 38 4.48 0.84 -5.49
CA VAL A 38 4.56 1.08 -4.04
C VAL A 38 3.26 0.57 -3.42
N ALA A 39 3.37 -0.34 -2.47
CA ALA A 39 2.24 -1.02 -1.83
C ALA A 39 2.44 -0.98 -0.31
N PRO A 40 2.19 0.17 0.34
CA PRO A 40 2.42 0.35 1.77
C PRO A 40 1.30 -0.30 2.58
N ASN A 41 1.61 -0.59 3.85
CA ASN A 41 0.62 -0.92 4.86
C ASN A 41 0.47 0.29 5.79
N PRO A 42 -0.47 1.21 5.53
CA PRO A 42 -0.67 2.38 6.37
C PRO A 42 -1.20 1.99 7.76
N ARG A 43 -1.18 2.94 8.70
CA ARG A 43 -1.83 2.83 10.00
C ARG A 43 -3.27 2.36 9.82
N GLY A 44 -3.70 1.43 10.67
CA GLY A 44 -4.98 0.72 10.51
C GLY A 44 -4.90 -0.62 9.77
N SER A 45 -3.78 -0.95 9.10
CA SER A 45 -3.59 -2.28 8.50
C SER A 45 -3.48 -3.40 9.54
N ARG A 46 -3.83 -4.62 9.12
CA ARG A 46 -3.67 -5.85 9.92
C ARG A 46 -2.21 -6.33 9.90
N GLY A 47 -1.85 -7.21 10.83
CA GLY A 47 -0.53 -7.85 10.88
C GLY A 47 0.53 -7.14 11.73
N PHE A 48 0.19 -5.99 12.32
CA PHE A 48 1.10 -5.14 13.11
C PHE A 48 0.66 -4.97 14.58
N GLY A 49 -0.31 -5.78 15.04
CA GLY A 49 -0.88 -5.72 16.39
C GLY A 49 -2.08 -4.77 16.51
N ASP A 50 -2.89 -4.99 17.55
CA ASP A 50 -4.15 -4.26 17.74
C ASP A 50 -3.93 -2.76 17.90
N GLY A 51 -2.87 -2.35 18.62
CA GLY A 51 -2.52 -0.94 18.78
C GLY A 51 -2.23 -0.21 17.47
N PHE A 52 -1.70 -0.89 16.45
CA PHE A 52 -1.50 -0.30 15.11
C PHE A 52 -2.78 -0.36 14.26
N HIS A 53 -3.54 -1.44 14.40
CA HIS A 53 -4.83 -1.60 13.73
C HIS A 53 -5.84 -0.56 14.20
N ASP A 54 -5.84 -0.19 15.48
CA ASP A 54 -6.87 0.68 16.07
C ASP A 54 -6.62 2.17 15.80
N LEU A 55 -5.49 2.55 15.18
CA LEU A 55 -5.14 3.95 14.90
C LEU A 55 -6.10 4.67 13.94
N HIS A 56 -6.87 3.93 13.13
CA HIS A 56 -7.84 4.50 12.17
C HIS A 56 -9.26 4.64 12.76
N ILE A 57 -9.48 4.25 14.02
CA ILE A 57 -10.84 4.24 14.60
C ILE A 57 -11.40 5.66 14.60
N ALA A 58 -12.61 5.80 14.04
CA ALA A 58 -13.31 7.07 13.84
C ALA A 58 -12.58 8.09 12.94
N ASP A 59 -11.64 7.64 12.11
CA ASP A 59 -10.82 8.50 11.24
C ASP A 59 -10.62 7.89 9.84
N TYR A 60 -11.72 7.45 9.21
CA TYR A 60 -11.66 6.93 7.83
C TYR A 60 -11.26 8.04 6.84
N GLY A 61 -10.18 7.80 6.13
CA GLY A 61 -9.55 8.71 5.16
C GLY A 61 -8.59 9.72 5.79
N GLY A 62 -8.27 9.58 7.08
CA GLY A 62 -7.37 10.48 7.82
C GLY A 62 -5.96 9.90 7.90
N VAL A 63 -5.63 9.26 9.03
CA VAL A 63 -4.28 8.72 9.30
C VAL A 63 -3.69 7.86 8.19
N GLU A 64 -4.49 7.11 7.44
CA GLU A 64 -4.01 6.28 6.32
C GLU A 64 -3.72 7.06 5.03
N LEU A 65 -4.28 8.26 4.89
CA LEU A 65 -4.00 9.18 3.78
C LEU A 65 -2.75 10.03 4.07
N ASP A 66 -2.52 10.34 5.35
CA ASP A 66 -1.34 11.07 5.81
C ASP A 66 -0.04 10.23 5.72
N ASP A 67 -0.15 8.90 5.73
CA ASP A 67 0.95 7.94 5.57
C ASP A 67 1.46 7.82 4.11
#